data_AF-E0Z6W5-F1
#
_entry.id   AF-E0Z6W5-F1
#
_cell.length_a   1.000
_cell.length_b   1.000
_cell.length_c   1.000
_cell.angle_alpha   90.00
_cell.angle_beta   90.00
_cell.angle_gamma   90.00
#
_symmetry.space_group_name_H-M   'P 1'
#
loop_
_entity.id
_entity.type
_entity.pdbx_description
1 polymer ?
#
loop_
_entity_poly.entity_id
_entity_poly.type
_entity_poly.pdbx_seq_one_letter_code
_entity_poly.pdbx_strand_id
1 'polypeptide(L)'
;CNQFGGQEPGDNAQIAEVACTRFKAEFPIFDKVEVNGSNAAPIYKFLKSSKGGLFGDGIKWNFTKFLVDKDGNVVERYAPTTSPLSIEKDVKKLLGIA
;
A
#
# COMPACT_ATOMS: atom_id res chain seq x y z
N CYS A 1 -5.66 5.37 -5.63
CA CYS A 1 -4.64 6.13 -6.39
C CYS A 1 -4.87 5.89 -7.88
N ASN A 2 -4.85 6.90 -8.74
CA ASN A 2 -5.08 6.72 -10.20
C ASN A 2 -3.80 6.89 -11.06
N GLN A 3 -2.61 6.93 -10.44
CA GLN A 3 -1.34 7.26 -11.13
C GLN A 3 -0.79 6.10 -11.98
N PHE A 4 -1.40 4.92 -11.94
CA PHE A 4 -0.90 3.70 -12.58
C PHE A 4 -1.90 3.22 -13.63
N GLY A 5 -1.67 3.61 -14.88
CA GLY A 5 -2.49 3.20 -16.03
C GLY A 5 -3.96 3.62 -15.96
N GLY A 6 -4.31 4.62 -15.14
CA GLY A 6 -5.70 5.07 -15.01
C GLY A 6 -6.65 4.02 -14.43
N GLN A 7 -6.15 3.05 -13.65
CA GLN A 7 -6.92 1.90 -13.17
C GLN A 7 -7.89 2.20 -12.02
N GLU A 8 -7.93 3.43 -11.49
CA GLU A 8 -8.85 3.87 -10.43
C GLU A 8 -9.53 5.22 -10.80
N PRO A 9 -10.33 5.26 -11.88
CA PRO A 9 -10.85 6.51 -12.44
C PRO A 9 -12.00 7.11 -11.60
N GLY A 10 -12.77 6.29 -10.88
CA GLY A 10 -13.96 6.71 -10.13
C GLY A 10 -13.68 7.66 -8.96
N ASP A 11 -14.71 8.29 -8.42
CA ASP A 11 -14.61 9.11 -7.21
C ASP A 11 -14.55 8.25 -5.92
N ASN A 12 -14.35 8.88 -4.76
CA ASN A 12 -14.18 8.15 -3.50
C ASN A 12 -15.42 7.32 -3.12
N ALA A 13 -16.63 7.81 -3.41
CA ALA A 13 -17.87 7.09 -3.09
C ALA A 13 -18.01 5.84 -3.98
N GLN A 14 -17.76 5.98 -5.28
CA GLN A 14 -17.77 4.87 -6.24
C GLN A 14 -16.71 3.81 -5.90
N ILE A 15 -15.50 4.24 -5.53
CA ILE A 15 -14.41 3.33 -5.15
C ILE A 15 -14.80 2.54 -3.90
N ALA A 16 -15.30 3.22 -2.87
CA ALA A 16 -15.72 2.57 -1.63
C ALA A 16 -16.85 1.55 -1.88
N GLU A 17 -17.86 1.91 -2.68
CA GLU A 17 -18.95 1.01 -3.04
C GLU A 17 -18.42 -0.25 -3.74
N VAL A 18 -17.56 -0.11 -4.75
CA VAL A 18 -16.98 -1.25 -5.47
C VAL A 18 -16.12 -2.12 -4.54
N ALA A 19 -15.29 -1.52 -3.70
CA ALA A 19 -14.44 -2.26 -2.76
C ALA A 19 -15.26 -3.07 -1.74
N CYS A 20 -16.31 -2.48 -1.18
CA CYS A 20 -17.15 -3.15 -0.19
C CYS A 20 -18.08 -4.21 -0.80
N THR A 21 -18.66 -3.94 -1.96
CA THR A 21 -19.68 -4.83 -2.55
C THR A 21 -19.06 -5.93 -3.41
N ARG A 22 -18.19 -5.56 -4.36
CA ARG A 22 -17.61 -6.49 -5.33
C ARG A 22 -16.46 -7.28 -4.75
N PHE A 23 -15.55 -6.60 -4.05
CA PHE A 23 -14.35 -7.22 -3.50
C PHE A 23 -14.52 -7.65 -2.04
N LYS A 24 -15.63 -7.29 -1.40
CA LYS A 24 -15.95 -7.65 -0.01
C LYS A 24 -14.81 -7.27 0.94
N ALA A 25 -14.27 -6.06 0.77
CA ALA A 25 -13.22 -5.57 1.65
C ALA A 25 -13.72 -5.51 3.10
N GLU A 26 -13.04 -6.22 4.00
CA GLU A 26 -13.31 -6.23 5.45
C GLU A 26 -12.39 -5.26 6.21
N PHE A 27 -11.59 -4.49 5.48
CA PHE A 27 -10.65 -3.50 6.00
C PHE A 27 -10.96 -2.10 5.46
N PRO A 28 -10.53 -1.03 6.16
CA PRO A 28 -10.82 0.34 5.75
C PRO A 28 -10.28 0.66 4.35
N ILE A 29 -11.11 1.34 3.56
CA ILE A 29 -10.72 1.97 2.29
C ILE A 29 -10.67 3.47 2.52
N PHE A 30 -9.53 4.07 2.19
CA PHE A 30 -9.31 5.51 2.37
C PHE A 30 -9.53 6.28 1.06
N ASP A 31 -9.72 7.59 1.18
CA ASP A 31 -9.85 8.50 0.06
C ASP A 31 -8.70 8.38 -0.95
N LYS A 32 -9.02 8.60 -2.22
CA LYS A 32 -8.05 8.54 -3.30
C LYS A 32 -7.01 9.65 -3.12
N VAL A 33 -5.75 9.24 -2.94
CA VAL A 33 -4.59 10.12 -2.91
C VAL A 33 -3.57 9.78 -3.98
N GLU A 34 -2.65 10.72 -4.23
CA GLU A 34 -1.41 10.47 -4.96
C GLU A 34 -0.36 9.82 -4.04
N VAL A 35 0.41 8.89 -4.60
CA VAL A 35 1.46 8.15 -3.89
C VAL A 35 2.86 8.50 -4.40
N ASN A 36 2.94 9.05 -5.61
CA ASN A 36 4.15 9.56 -6.26
C ASN A 36 4.01 11.05 -6.60
N GLY A 37 5.13 11.69 -6.97
CA GLY A 37 5.17 13.10 -7.32
C GLY A 37 5.21 14.05 -6.12
N SER A 38 5.21 15.35 -6.41
CA SER A 38 5.22 16.44 -5.41
C SER A 38 3.97 16.43 -4.53
N ASN A 39 2.84 16.04 -5.10
CA ASN A 39 1.52 15.95 -4.44
C ASN A 39 1.31 14.64 -3.68
N ALA A 40 2.31 13.75 -3.60
CA ALA A 40 2.19 12.53 -2.84
C ALA A 40 1.78 12.81 -1.39
N ALA A 41 0.80 12.07 -0.89
CA ALA A 41 0.34 12.22 0.49
C ALA A 41 1.51 12.00 1.47
N PRO A 42 1.54 12.71 2.63
CA PRO A 42 2.65 12.64 3.57
C PRO A 42 3.02 11.22 4.01
N ILE A 43 2.03 10.36 4.23
CA ILE A 43 2.24 8.96 4.59
C ILE A 43 3.04 8.20 3.52
N TYR A 44 2.76 8.42 2.23
CA TYR A 44 3.50 7.77 1.16
C TYR A 44 4.89 8.35 0.97
N LYS A 45 5.11 9.65 1.26
CA LYS A 45 6.47 10.23 1.32
C LYS A 45 7.30 9.53 2.40
N PHE A 46 6.73 9.37 3.60
CA PHE A 46 7.36 8.63 4.70
C PHE A 46 7.67 7.18 4.30
N LEU A 47 6.66 6.39 3.91
CA LEU A 47 6.80 4.97 3.59
C LEU A 47 7.88 4.71 2.51
N LYS A 48 7.88 5.51 1.44
CA LYS A 48 8.87 5.40 0.36
C LYS A 48 10.28 5.72 0.85
N SER A 49 10.44 6.77 1.66
CA SER A 49 11.76 7.16 2.20
C SER A 49 12.34 6.12 3.16
N SER A 50 11.50 5.43 3.95
CA SER A 50 11.95 4.44 4.93
C SER A 50 12.44 3.13 4.28
N LYS A 51 11.83 2.72 3.16
CA LYS A 51 12.19 1.50 2.41
C LYS A 51 12.24 1.79 0.90
N GLY A 52 13.19 2.64 0.52
CA GLY A 52 13.53 2.92 -0.87
C GLY A 52 14.42 1.85 -1.50
N GLY A 53 14.38 1.71 -2.82
CA GLY A 53 15.34 0.89 -3.56
C GLY A 53 16.56 1.69 -4.00
N LEU A 54 17.62 1.01 -4.45
CA LEU A 54 18.84 1.64 -4.98
C LEU A 54 18.57 2.60 -6.16
N PHE A 55 17.49 2.37 -6.90
CA PHE A 55 17.10 3.11 -8.11
C PHE A 55 15.91 4.07 -7.86
N GLY A 56 15.86 4.64 -6.66
CA GLY A 56 14.82 5.55 -6.21
C GLY A 56 13.71 4.89 -5.40
N ASP A 57 12.90 5.73 -4.77
CA ASP A 57 11.90 5.33 -3.78
C ASP A 57 10.46 5.25 -4.34
N GLY A 58 10.24 5.74 -5.57
CA GLY A 58 8.93 5.76 -6.23
C GLY A 58 8.21 4.41 -6.24
N ILE A 59 6.90 4.43 -5.96
CA ILE A 59 6.03 3.26 -6.08
C ILE A 59 5.87 2.92 -7.56
N LYS A 60 6.15 1.67 -7.94
CA LYS A 60 6.28 1.29 -9.35
C LYS A 60 4.94 0.94 -10.00
N TRP A 61 4.00 0.39 -9.23
CA TRP A 61 2.67 0.01 -9.72
C TRP A 61 1.65 -0.15 -8.57
N ASN A 62 0.39 -0.37 -8.95
CA ASN A 62 -0.68 -0.81 -8.05
C ASN A 62 -0.26 -2.04 -7.23
N PHE A 63 -0.81 -2.17 -6.02
CA PHE A 63 -0.53 -3.27 -5.09
C PHE A 63 0.92 -3.37 -4.59
N THR A 64 1.69 -2.28 -4.56
CA THR A 64 2.89 -2.23 -3.70
C THR A 64 2.46 -2.27 -2.24
N LYS A 65 3.10 -3.11 -1.41
CA LYS A 65 2.73 -3.28 0.00
C LYS A 65 3.86 -2.81 0.93
N PHE A 66 3.50 -2.24 2.06
CA PHE A 66 4.43 -1.88 3.13
C PHE A 66 4.01 -2.59 4.41
N LEU A 67 4.97 -3.15 5.14
CA LEU A 67 4.74 -3.71 6.46
C LEU A 67 5.32 -2.76 7.49
N VAL A 68 4.47 -2.37 8.45
CA VAL A 68 4.80 -1.44 9.53
C VAL A 68 4.62 -2.18 10.85
N ASP A 69 5.58 -2.07 11.75
CA ASP A 69 5.52 -2.71 13.07
C ASP A 69 4.67 -1.90 14.07
N LYS A 70 4.50 -2.46 15.27
CA LYS A 70 3.73 -1.83 16.37
C LYS A 70 4.28 -0.49 16.86
N ASP A 71 5.56 -0.23 16.59
CA ASP A 71 6.27 0.98 17.01
C ASP A 71 6.29 2.04 15.88
N GLY A 72 5.65 1.74 14.73
CA GLY A 72 5.53 2.64 13.59
C GLY A 72 6.70 2.56 12.60
N ASN A 73 7.61 1.60 12.75
CA ASN A 73 8.74 1.45 11.82
C ASN A 73 8.31 0.69 10.57
N VAL A 74 8.73 1.18 9.40
CA VAL A 74 8.55 0.46 8.13
C VAL A 74 9.60 -0.65 8.04
N VAL A 75 9.18 -1.89 8.26
CA VAL A 75 10.11 -3.02 8.33
C VAL A 75 10.39 -3.67 6.97
N GLU A 76 9.42 -3.63 6.06
CA GLU A 76 9.55 -4.21 4.72
C GLU A 76 8.66 -3.50 3.68
N ARG A 77 9.09 -3.59 2.41
CA ARG A 77 8.35 -3.15 1.23
C ARG A 77 8.34 -4.26 0.17
N TYR A 78 7.14 -4.69 -0.21
CA TYR A 78 6.93 -5.77 -1.16
C TYR A 78 6.50 -5.25 -2.54
N ALA A 79 7.00 -5.93 -3.58
CA ALA A 79 6.64 -5.62 -4.95
C ALA A 79 5.16 -5.92 -5.24
N PRO A 80 4.57 -5.28 -6.27
CA PRO A 80 3.24 -5.62 -6.78
C PRO A 80 3.01 -7.12 -6.99
N THR A 81 4.03 -7.83 -7.46
CA THR A 81 4.00 -9.27 -7.78
C THR A 81 4.16 -10.18 -6.57
N THR A 82 4.56 -9.66 -5.41
CA THR A 82 4.64 -10.47 -4.19
C THR A 82 3.25 -10.88 -3.74
N SER A 83 3.03 -12.19 -3.58
CA SER A 83 1.78 -12.74 -3.07
C SER A 83 1.54 -12.28 -1.61
N PRO A 84 0.35 -11.79 -1.25
CA PRO A 84 0.03 -11.45 0.14
C PRO A 84 0.23 -12.63 1.10
N LEU A 85 -0.04 -13.87 0.68
CA LEU A 85 0.11 -15.05 1.52
C LEU A 85 1.57 -15.30 1.92
N SER A 86 2.54 -14.93 1.08
CA SER A 86 3.96 -15.09 1.45
C SER A 86 4.42 -14.06 2.49
N ILE A 87 3.62 -13.03 2.76
CA ILE A 87 3.89 -11.99 3.77
C ILE A 87 3.47 -12.47 5.17
N GLU A 88 2.58 -13.47 5.27
CA GLU A 88 2.04 -13.98 6.54
C GLU A 88 3.15 -14.35 7.54
N LYS A 89 4.25 -14.97 7.06
CA LYS A 89 5.40 -15.32 7.90
C LYS A 89 6.03 -14.09 8.59
N ASP A 90 6.09 -12.96 7.90
CA ASP A 90 6.70 -11.73 8.42
C ASP A 90 5.76 -11.07 9.43
N VAL A 91 4.44 -11.12 9.17
CA VAL A 91 3.41 -10.68 10.13
C VAL A 91 3.45 -11.52 11.41
N LYS A 92 3.46 -12.86 11.30
CA LYS A 92 3.55 -13.76 12.45
C LYS A 92 4.80 -13.50 13.29
N LYS A 93 5.93 -13.22 12.62
CA LYS A 93 7.18 -12.85 13.29
C LYS A 93 7.04 -11.55 14.10
N LEU A 94 6.41 -10.52 13.54
CA LEU A 94 6.17 -9.25 14.27
C LEU A 94 5.17 -9.39 15.42
N LEU A 95 4.22 -10.32 15.30
CA LEU A 95 3.26 -10.63 16.36
C LEU A 95 3.83 -11.57 17.43
N GLY A 96 5.03 -12.12 17.25
CA GLY A 96 5.64 -13.06 18.20
C GLY A 96 4.98 -14.44 18.24
N ILE A 97 4.33 -14.84 17.14
CA ILE A 97 3.60 -16.12 17.01
C ILE A 97 4.17 -17.01 15.89
N ALA A 98 5.40 -16.71 15.47
CA ALA A 98 6.13 -17.48 14.45
C ALA A 98 6.87 -18.66 15.05
#